data_AF-A0A8K0R9F6-F1
#
_entry.id   AF-A0A8K0R9F6-F1
#
_cell.length_a   1.000
_cell.length_b   1.000
_cell.length_c   1.000
_cell.angle_alpha   90.00
_cell.angle_beta   90.00
_cell.angle_gamma   90.00
#
_symmetry.space_group_name_H-M   'P 1'
#
loop_
_entity.id
_entity.type
_entity.pdbx_description
1 polymer ?
#
loop_
_entity_poly.entity_id
_entity_poly.type
_entity_poly.pdbx_seq_one_letter_code
_entity_poly.pdbx_strand_id
1 'polypeptide(L)'
;MPKQHYKTPPPPPGEVWDEAFWRAYRSAKALAPFSRIYECLGLKFVNKNVLHPFNPGAVVQLSVDIYALASRVCSVFPGPEVVQAAVSGCEFDKDIDALLEKYGERIWGGKREERGHLISPGAGELYTEDINWPQDKARIRVFVHQWVFMRAVKKQHYIVCKQTRDGKKAALRGGATDTEPALSKSKKVSGRHSQDQNTRPTTLTANQTSRTPATTAHPPTSAPSHSTSNPDSLSARQAKLADTLTKYIYEPQTHPNLHDKFAALKDIYLEWANHAVYYRTTMHADYNTFDAVLTAWLDIQRTLLAWSHPAHDTQPDKRTVLEKKLSEMYTEWTSVTYYFDEEPMASGEVAVRLFKRMMGGEAAGLWEEDLGVLDRRVEIVIWSSWDWDG
;
A
#
# COMPACT_ATOMS: atom_id res chain seq x y z
N MET A 1 14.44 30.28 22.50
CA MET A 1 15.64 29.73 21.83
C MET A 1 15.29 29.48 20.36
N PRO A 2 15.82 30.27 19.41
CA PRO A 2 15.56 30.06 17.98
C PRO A 2 16.18 28.71 17.54
N LYS A 3 15.39 27.87 16.86
CA LYS A 3 15.87 26.61 16.29
C LYS A 3 16.84 26.95 15.16
N GLN A 4 18.14 26.86 15.41
CA GLN A 4 19.14 26.87 14.34
C GLN A 4 18.91 25.65 13.45
N HIS A 5 18.21 25.86 12.33
CA HIS A 5 18.12 24.86 11.28
C HIS A 5 19.48 24.79 10.60
N TYR A 6 20.30 23.82 10.99
CA TYR A 6 21.48 23.42 10.23
C TYR A 6 21.01 22.92 8.86
N LYS A 7 20.91 23.83 7.90
CA LYS A 7 20.70 23.51 6.49
C LYS A 7 22.07 23.27 5.89
N THR A 8 22.67 22.10 6.16
CA THR A 8 23.79 21.66 5.33
C THR A 8 23.25 21.61 3.90
N PRO A 9 23.78 22.41 2.96
CA PRO A 9 23.32 22.37 1.59
C PRO A 9 23.53 20.94 1.05
N PRO A 10 22.57 20.40 0.27
CA PRO A 10 22.77 19.11 -0.36
C PRO A 10 24.02 19.15 -1.24
N PRO A 11 24.80 18.05 -1.30
CA PRO A 11 25.96 17.95 -2.18
C PRO A 11 25.59 18.31 -3.62
N PRO A 12 26.58 18.76 -4.41
CA PRO A 12 26.42 18.94 -5.84
C PRO A 12 25.80 17.70 -6.50
N PRO A 13 24.92 17.90 -7.50
CA PRO A 13 24.36 16.79 -8.27
C PRO A 13 25.45 15.85 -8.81
N GLY A 14 25.32 14.56 -8.53
CA GLY A 14 26.19 13.52 -9.11
C GLY A 14 27.41 13.18 -8.26
N GLU A 15 27.62 13.88 -7.15
CA GLU A 15 28.67 13.52 -6.20
C GLU A 15 28.19 12.45 -5.21
N VAL A 16 29.10 11.55 -4.83
CA VAL A 16 28.84 10.57 -3.78
C VAL A 16 28.65 11.32 -2.45
N TRP A 17 27.57 11.01 -1.74
CA TRP A 17 27.30 11.61 -0.45
C TRP A 17 28.22 11.02 0.62
N ASP A 18 28.88 11.88 1.38
CA ASP A 18 29.70 11.46 2.51
C ASP A 18 28.85 10.95 3.68
N GLU A 19 29.53 10.34 4.66
CA GLU A 19 28.87 9.80 5.83
C GLU A 19 28.14 10.88 6.65
N ALA A 20 28.71 12.09 6.72
CA ALA A 20 28.14 13.20 7.47
C ALA A 20 26.77 13.60 6.89
N PHE A 21 26.66 13.66 5.56
CA PHE A 21 25.42 13.97 4.87
C PHE A 21 24.38 12.86 5.02
N TRP A 22 24.75 11.59 4.88
CA TRP A 22 23.82 10.49 5.11
C TRP A 22 23.28 10.45 6.54
N ARG A 23 24.13 10.73 7.54
CA ARG A 23 23.70 10.89 8.94
C ARG A 23 22.73 12.07 9.10
N ALA A 24 23.02 13.21 8.47
CA ALA A 24 22.15 14.38 8.50
C ALA A 24 20.79 14.09 7.85
N TYR A 25 20.77 13.41 6.70
CA TYR A 25 19.56 12.96 6.00
C TYR A 25 18.73 12.00 6.86
N ARG A 26 19.36 10.99 7.46
CA ARG A 26 18.68 10.04 8.36
C ARG A 26 18.03 10.73 9.57
N SER A 27 18.67 11.74 10.12
CA SER A 27 18.15 12.49 11.26
C SER A 27 16.99 13.45 10.91
N ALA A 28 16.51 13.42 9.66
CA ALA A 28 15.52 14.35 9.10
C ALA A 28 15.93 15.83 9.22
N LYS A 29 17.22 16.11 9.47
CA LYS A 29 17.77 17.47 9.50
C LYS A 29 18.10 17.97 8.09
N ALA A 30 18.42 17.06 7.16
CA ALA A 30 18.63 17.40 5.75
C ALA A 30 17.36 17.14 4.93
N LEU A 31 16.94 18.16 4.16
CA LEU A 31 15.81 18.13 3.24
C LEU A 31 16.30 17.90 1.81
N ALA A 32 16.93 16.75 1.51
CA ALA A 32 17.12 16.37 0.12
C ALA A 32 15.82 15.70 -0.36
N PRO A 33 14.92 16.39 -1.09
CA PRO A 33 13.72 15.74 -1.58
C PRO A 33 14.10 14.73 -2.66
N PHE A 34 13.37 13.60 -2.74
CA PHE A 34 13.53 12.63 -3.82
C PHE A 34 13.44 13.27 -5.21
N SER A 35 12.64 14.34 -5.34
CA SER A 35 12.51 15.12 -6.58
C SER A 35 13.84 15.63 -7.10
N ARG A 36 14.81 15.94 -6.22
CA ARG A 36 16.15 16.38 -6.61
C ARG A 36 16.85 15.29 -7.43
N ILE A 37 16.80 14.03 -6.96
CA ILE A 37 17.38 12.89 -7.68
C ILE A 37 16.66 12.65 -9.01
N TYR A 38 15.33 12.78 -9.03
CA TYR A 38 14.54 12.60 -10.25
C TYR A 38 14.88 13.65 -11.31
N GLU A 39 14.98 14.90 -10.89
CA GLU A 39 15.39 16.00 -11.76
C GLU A 39 16.82 15.80 -12.26
N CYS A 40 17.77 15.45 -11.38
CA CYS A 40 19.15 15.15 -11.80
C CYS A 40 19.25 14.00 -12.82
N LEU A 41 18.33 13.03 -12.77
CA LEU A 41 18.22 11.94 -13.74
C LEU A 41 17.42 12.31 -15.00
N GLY A 42 16.96 13.56 -15.08
CA GLY A 42 16.12 14.04 -16.17
C GLY A 42 14.70 13.49 -16.15
N LEU A 43 14.23 12.83 -15.09
CA LEU A 43 12.94 12.13 -15.10
C LEU A 43 11.77 13.11 -14.88
N LYS A 44 10.82 13.11 -15.83
CA LYS A 44 9.56 13.85 -15.70
C LYS A 44 8.63 13.15 -14.72
N PHE A 45 8.27 13.84 -13.64
CA PHE A 45 7.29 13.36 -12.66
C PHE A 45 5.93 14.03 -12.85
N VAL A 46 4.85 13.26 -12.73
CA VAL A 46 3.45 13.68 -12.97
C VAL A 46 2.80 14.19 -11.69
N ASN A 47 3.00 13.48 -10.58
CA ASN A 47 2.38 13.80 -9.30
C ASN A 47 3.34 13.49 -8.14
N LYS A 48 3.67 14.49 -7.31
CA LYS A 48 4.61 14.33 -6.19
C LYS A 48 4.05 13.50 -5.03
N ASN A 49 2.73 13.28 -4.99
CA ASN A 49 2.04 12.65 -3.87
C ASN A 49 1.85 11.13 -4.03
N VAL A 50 2.20 10.56 -5.19
CA VAL A 50 2.10 9.11 -5.42
C VAL A 50 3.43 8.40 -5.18
N LEU A 51 3.38 7.10 -4.86
CA LEU A 51 4.58 6.31 -4.55
C LEU A 51 5.56 6.24 -5.73
N HIS A 52 5.00 6.14 -6.94
CA HIS A 52 5.67 6.04 -8.24
C HIS A 52 5.24 7.23 -9.12
N PRO A 53 5.94 8.37 -9.03
CA PRO A 53 5.46 9.64 -9.56
C PRO A 53 5.67 9.80 -11.07
N PHE A 54 5.78 8.71 -11.84
CA PHE A 54 6.17 8.73 -13.25
C PHE A 54 5.04 8.25 -14.15
N ASN A 55 5.05 8.68 -15.41
CA ASN A 55 4.14 8.13 -16.43
C ASN A 55 4.43 6.63 -16.66
N PRO A 56 3.41 5.84 -17.04
CA PRO A 56 3.54 4.40 -17.23
C PRO A 56 4.68 4.05 -18.21
N GLY A 57 5.49 3.05 -17.85
CA GLY A 57 6.59 2.59 -18.71
C GLY A 57 7.80 2.09 -17.92
N ALA A 58 8.98 2.17 -18.54
CA ALA A 58 10.23 1.67 -17.96
C ALA A 58 10.61 2.38 -16.65
N VAL A 59 10.30 3.68 -16.52
CA VAL A 59 10.63 4.48 -15.32
C VAL A 59 9.81 4.04 -14.10
N VAL A 60 8.52 3.74 -14.28
CA VAL A 60 7.68 3.20 -13.19
C VAL A 60 8.22 1.86 -12.73
N GLN A 61 8.55 0.98 -13.67
CA GLN A 61 9.10 -0.33 -13.32
C GLN A 61 10.46 -0.22 -12.62
N LEU A 62 11.36 0.66 -13.07
CA LEU A 62 12.60 0.98 -12.36
C LEU A 62 12.30 1.44 -10.93
N SER A 63 11.30 2.31 -10.74
CA SER A 63 10.92 2.79 -9.42
C SER A 63 10.39 1.69 -8.50
N VAL A 64 9.66 0.71 -9.04
CA VAL A 64 9.18 -0.47 -8.30
C VAL A 64 10.37 -1.34 -7.88
N ASP A 65 11.27 -1.64 -8.81
CA ASP A 65 12.45 -2.46 -8.55
C ASP A 65 13.42 -1.79 -7.56
N ILE A 66 13.61 -0.47 -7.63
CA ILE A 66 14.35 0.32 -6.62
C ILE A 66 13.71 0.21 -5.25
N TYR A 67 12.38 0.21 -5.16
CA TYR A 67 11.66 0.08 -3.89
C TYR A 67 11.84 -1.32 -3.28
N ALA A 68 11.82 -2.36 -4.12
CA ALA A 68 12.12 -3.73 -3.72
C ALA A 68 13.57 -3.86 -3.24
N LEU A 69 14.54 -3.31 -3.99
CA LEU A 69 15.95 -3.29 -3.61
C LEU A 69 16.17 -2.57 -2.27
N ALA A 70 15.62 -1.37 -2.11
CA ALA A 70 15.67 -0.61 -0.86
C ALA A 70 15.04 -1.37 0.33
N SER A 71 14.02 -2.18 0.06
CA SER A 71 13.41 -3.05 1.06
C SER A 71 14.35 -4.15 1.53
N ARG A 72 15.14 -4.75 0.62
CA ARG A 72 16.19 -5.72 0.97
C ARG A 72 17.35 -5.07 1.73
N VAL A 73 17.77 -3.87 1.31
CA VAL A 73 18.79 -3.08 2.04
C VAL A 73 18.37 -2.91 3.50
N CYS A 74 17.10 -2.57 3.76
CA CYS A 74 16.60 -2.41 5.13
C CYS A 74 16.55 -3.71 5.94
N SER A 75 16.35 -4.86 5.30
CA SER A 75 16.32 -6.15 6.01
C SER A 75 17.73 -6.65 6.33
N VAL A 76 18.72 -6.31 5.51
CA VAL A 76 20.13 -6.66 5.74
C VAL A 76 20.75 -5.71 6.76
N PHE A 77 20.54 -4.40 6.61
CA PHE A 77 21.16 -3.38 7.47
C PHE A 77 20.15 -2.71 8.42
N PRO A 78 20.23 -2.96 9.74
CA PRO A 78 19.43 -2.27 10.74
C PRO A 78 19.83 -0.80 10.88
N GLY A 79 18.92 0.00 11.45
CA GLY A 79 18.93 1.47 11.56
C GLY A 79 20.23 2.24 11.26
N PRO A 80 21.28 2.14 12.10
CA PRO A 80 22.53 2.89 11.89
C PRO A 80 23.44 2.33 10.80
N GLU A 81 23.41 1.02 10.57
CA GLU A 81 24.28 0.34 9.61
C GLU A 81 23.90 0.68 8.17
N VAL A 82 22.64 1.08 7.92
CA VAL A 82 22.20 1.50 6.58
C VAL A 82 22.98 2.72 6.06
N VAL A 83 23.45 3.59 6.96
CA VAL A 83 24.27 4.76 6.59
C VAL A 83 25.68 4.32 6.22
N GLN A 84 26.27 3.39 6.98
CA GLN A 84 27.59 2.85 6.66
C GLN A 84 27.56 2.12 5.32
N ALA A 85 26.52 1.33 5.07
CA ALA A 85 26.29 0.67 3.78
C ALA A 85 26.13 1.66 2.61
N ALA A 86 25.44 2.79 2.84
CA ALA A 86 25.28 3.82 1.82
C ALA A 86 26.61 4.50 1.43
N VAL A 87 27.57 4.55 2.36
CA VAL A 87 28.91 5.11 2.13
C VAL A 87 29.85 4.09 1.50
N SER A 88 29.81 2.83 1.96
CA SER A 88 30.73 1.78 1.50
C SER A 88 30.40 1.26 0.10
N GLY A 89 29.14 1.35 -0.34
CA GLY A 89 28.70 1.02 -1.71
C GLY A 89 28.73 -0.46 -2.09
N CYS A 90 29.54 -1.29 -1.44
CA CYS A 90 30.00 -2.54 -2.05
C CYS A 90 28.98 -3.68 -2.17
N GLU A 91 28.04 -3.85 -1.25
CA GLU A 91 27.20 -5.07 -1.22
C GLU A 91 26.07 -5.08 -2.25
N PHE A 92 25.48 -3.92 -2.53
CA PHE A 92 24.33 -3.79 -3.45
C PHE A 92 24.70 -3.20 -4.81
N ASP A 93 25.98 -2.89 -5.02
CA ASP A 93 26.50 -2.33 -6.27
C ASP A 93 26.17 -3.21 -7.48
N LYS A 94 26.29 -4.54 -7.35
CA LYS A 94 25.94 -5.49 -8.42
C LYS A 94 24.45 -5.48 -8.76
N ASP A 95 23.60 -5.32 -7.75
CA ASP A 95 22.16 -5.23 -7.95
C ASP A 95 21.79 -3.91 -8.64
N ILE A 96 22.44 -2.81 -8.25
CA ILE A 96 22.27 -1.51 -8.91
C ILE A 96 22.73 -1.62 -10.37
N ASP A 97 23.90 -2.20 -10.63
CA ASP A 97 24.40 -2.41 -11.98
C ASP A 97 23.43 -3.28 -12.81
N ALA A 98 22.84 -4.32 -12.22
CA ALA A 98 21.81 -5.14 -12.88
C ALA A 98 20.53 -4.33 -13.21
N LEU A 99 20.10 -3.39 -12.35
CA LEU A 99 19.01 -2.48 -12.68
C LEU A 99 19.38 -1.57 -13.85
N LEU A 100 20.61 -1.06 -13.87
CA LEU A 100 21.07 -0.19 -14.95
C LEU A 100 21.17 -0.95 -16.28
N GLU A 101 21.63 -2.19 -16.30
CA GLU A 101 21.61 -3.01 -17.53
C GLU A 101 20.18 -3.29 -18.00
N LYS A 102 19.24 -3.53 -17.08
CA LYS A 102 17.84 -3.85 -17.39
C LYS A 102 17.07 -2.64 -17.95
N TYR A 103 17.35 -1.43 -17.45
CA TYR A 103 16.55 -0.24 -17.72
C TYR A 103 17.29 0.89 -18.47
N GLY A 104 18.62 0.87 -18.48
CA GLY A 104 19.49 1.95 -18.93
C GLY A 104 19.17 2.42 -20.34
N GLU A 105 19.26 1.50 -21.31
CA GLU A 105 18.98 1.77 -22.72
C GLU A 105 17.55 2.27 -22.95
N ARG A 106 16.57 1.72 -22.23
CA ARG A 106 15.15 2.05 -22.44
C ARG A 106 14.76 3.42 -21.86
N ILE A 107 15.46 3.88 -20.84
CA ILE A 107 15.15 5.15 -20.15
C ILE A 107 16.04 6.29 -20.68
N TRP A 108 17.35 6.05 -20.79
CA TRP A 108 18.34 7.07 -21.14
C TRP A 108 19.08 6.79 -22.45
N GLY A 109 18.76 5.69 -23.13
CA GLY A 109 19.24 5.38 -24.49
C GLY A 109 18.25 5.81 -25.57
N GLY A 110 18.45 5.34 -26.80
CA GLY A 110 17.60 5.70 -27.95
C GLY A 110 17.70 7.16 -28.40
N LYS A 111 16.83 7.56 -29.34
CA LYS A 111 16.79 8.94 -29.87
C LYS A 111 16.01 9.87 -28.93
N ARG A 112 16.32 11.17 -28.94
CA ARG A 112 15.67 12.18 -28.06
C ARG A 112 14.13 12.17 -28.16
N GLU A 113 13.60 11.94 -29.35
CA GLU A 113 12.15 11.87 -29.64
C GLU A 113 11.46 10.71 -28.88
N GLU A 114 12.19 9.63 -28.59
CA GLU A 114 11.69 8.45 -27.87
C GLU A 114 11.76 8.65 -26.35
N ARG A 115 12.47 9.69 -25.88
CA ARG A 115 12.70 10.00 -24.46
C ARG A 115 11.65 10.98 -23.89
N GLY A 116 10.39 10.83 -24.27
CA GLY A 116 9.30 11.72 -23.83
C GLY A 116 9.04 11.74 -22.31
N HIS A 117 9.56 10.74 -21.58
CA HIS A 117 9.56 10.69 -20.12
C HIS A 117 10.71 11.48 -19.48
N LEU A 118 11.63 12.05 -20.27
CA LEU A 118 12.67 12.93 -19.79
C LEU A 118 12.27 14.41 -19.92
N ILE A 119 12.72 15.24 -18.99
CA ILE A 119 12.64 16.70 -19.10
C ILE A 119 13.69 17.20 -20.11
N SER A 120 13.45 18.35 -20.73
CA SER A 120 14.45 18.95 -21.62
C SER A 120 15.64 19.50 -20.79
N PRO A 121 16.89 19.32 -21.25
CA PRO A 121 18.04 19.96 -20.62
C PRO A 121 17.84 21.47 -20.48
N GLY A 122 18.21 22.02 -19.33
CA GLY A 122 18.05 23.44 -19.00
C GLY A 122 16.62 23.86 -18.65
N ALA A 123 15.63 22.96 -18.71
CA ALA A 123 14.28 23.29 -18.25
C ALA A 123 14.18 23.40 -16.71
N GLY A 124 15.17 22.90 -15.98
CA GLY A 124 15.29 23.00 -14.52
C GLY A 124 16.70 23.45 -14.11
N GLU A 125 16.90 23.67 -12.81
CA GLU A 125 18.20 24.09 -12.26
C GLU A 125 19.20 22.94 -12.19
N LEU A 126 18.72 21.70 -12.08
CA LEU A 126 19.57 20.53 -11.76
C LEU A 126 19.86 19.61 -12.96
N TYR A 127 19.04 19.68 -14.01
CA TYR A 127 19.21 18.93 -15.25
C TYR A 127 19.72 19.84 -16.36
N THR A 128 21.02 20.13 -16.32
CA THR A 128 21.66 21.09 -17.24
C THR A 128 22.03 20.47 -18.59
N GLU A 129 22.25 19.17 -18.64
CA GLU A 129 22.78 18.44 -19.80
C GLU A 129 22.01 17.14 -20.01
N ASP A 130 21.94 16.68 -21.26
CA ASP A 130 21.30 15.40 -21.58
C ASP A 130 22.11 14.23 -21.03
N ILE A 131 21.43 13.36 -20.29
CA ILE A 131 22.00 12.07 -19.86
C ILE A 131 21.85 11.06 -21.00
N ASN A 132 22.96 10.44 -21.39
CA ASN A 132 23.06 9.48 -22.48
C ASN A 132 23.59 8.14 -21.99
N TRP A 133 22.82 7.08 -22.18
CA TRP A 133 23.29 5.72 -21.97
C TRP A 133 24.06 5.22 -23.21
N PRO A 134 25.21 4.52 -23.04
CA PRO A 134 25.89 4.14 -21.79
C PRO A 134 26.94 5.16 -21.30
N GLN A 135 27.17 6.28 -22.00
CA GLN A 135 28.26 7.23 -21.71
C GLN A 135 28.18 7.78 -20.28
N ASP A 136 26.99 8.08 -19.80
CA ASP A 136 26.72 8.62 -18.47
C ASP A 136 26.41 7.54 -17.42
N LYS A 137 26.67 6.25 -17.71
CA LYS A 137 26.35 5.13 -16.81
C LYS A 137 26.88 5.34 -15.39
N ALA A 138 28.11 5.82 -15.23
CA ALA A 138 28.70 6.07 -13.91
C ALA A 138 27.93 7.14 -13.10
N ARG A 139 27.49 8.21 -13.77
CA ARG A 139 26.68 9.28 -13.17
C ARG A 139 25.30 8.77 -12.79
N ILE A 140 24.63 8.04 -13.68
CA ILE A 140 23.32 7.44 -13.44
C ILE A 140 23.39 6.49 -12.23
N ARG A 141 24.47 5.69 -12.14
CA ARG A 141 24.72 4.77 -11.03
C ARG A 141 24.75 5.48 -9.68
N VAL A 142 25.45 6.60 -9.57
CA VAL A 142 25.50 7.39 -8.33
C VAL A 142 24.10 7.84 -7.91
N PHE A 143 23.29 8.32 -8.84
CA PHE A 143 21.92 8.76 -8.53
C PHE A 143 20.99 7.60 -8.17
N VAL A 144 21.08 6.45 -8.85
CA VAL A 144 20.29 5.27 -8.52
C VAL A 144 20.69 4.72 -7.15
N HIS A 145 21.99 4.69 -6.83
CA HIS A 145 22.50 4.38 -5.49
C HIS A 145 21.88 5.29 -4.43
N GLN A 146 21.95 6.60 -4.63
CA GLN A 146 21.34 7.59 -3.73
C GLN A 146 19.84 7.34 -3.57
N TRP A 147 19.11 7.07 -4.66
CA TRP A 147 17.68 6.80 -4.62
C TRP A 147 17.36 5.56 -3.77
N VAL A 148 18.08 4.45 -3.97
CA VAL A 148 17.92 3.20 -3.20
C VAL A 148 18.13 3.46 -1.71
N PHE A 149 19.25 4.07 -1.33
CA PHE A 149 19.57 4.29 0.09
C PHE A 149 18.71 5.37 0.74
N MET A 150 18.30 6.41 0.02
CA MET A 150 17.31 7.38 0.50
C MET A 150 15.97 6.71 0.83
N ARG A 151 15.52 5.76 -0.01
CA ARG A 151 14.30 4.97 0.26
C ARG A 151 14.49 4.06 1.47
N ALA A 152 15.64 3.39 1.57
CA ALA A 152 15.95 2.52 2.68
C ALA A 152 15.95 3.26 4.03
N VAL A 153 16.64 4.41 4.10
CA VAL A 153 16.67 5.28 5.28
C VAL A 153 15.26 5.74 5.67
N LYS A 154 14.43 6.17 4.71
CA LYS A 154 13.05 6.60 4.97
C LYS A 154 12.19 5.46 5.51
N LYS A 155 12.37 4.24 4.99
CA LYS A 155 11.66 3.04 5.47
C LYS A 155 12.06 2.70 6.91
N GLN A 156 13.34 2.73 7.23
CA GLN A 156 13.85 2.55 8.60
C GLN A 156 13.27 3.59 9.56
N HIS A 157 13.28 4.87 9.18
CA HIS A 157 12.68 5.95 9.98
C HIS A 157 11.19 5.70 10.25
N TYR A 158 10.43 5.28 9.22
CA TYR A 158 9.02 4.93 9.38
C TYR A 158 8.81 3.78 10.37
N ILE A 159 9.63 2.73 10.32
CA ILE A 159 9.56 1.59 11.26
C ILE A 159 9.76 2.06 12.70
N VAL A 160 10.82 2.85 12.96
CA VAL A 160 11.13 3.38 14.30
C VAL A 160 10.01 4.29 14.82
N CYS A 161 9.51 5.21 13.99
CA CYS A 161 8.39 6.08 14.37
C CYS A 161 7.12 5.28 14.66
N LYS A 162 6.81 4.26 13.85
CA LYS A 162 5.64 3.39 14.06
C LYS A 162 5.77 2.64 15.40
N GLN A 163 6.90 2.00 15.66
CA GLN A 163 7.16 1.30 16.92
C GLN A 163 7.04 2.23 18.14
N THR A 164 7.58 3.45 18.05
CA THR A 164 7.49 4.45 19.13
C THR A 164 6.05 4.86 19.38
N ARG A 165 5.26 5.08 18.32
CA ARG A 165 3.84 5.44 18.43
C ARG A 165 3.03 4.31 19.04
N ASP A 166 3.27 3.08 18.60
CA ASP A 166 2.54 1.91 19.06
C ASP A 166 2.90 1.60 20.53
N GLY A 167 4.17 1.78 20.93
CA GLY A 167 4.61 1.69 22.33
C GLY A 167 3.98 2.75 23.24
N LYS A 168 3.89 4.01 22.79
CA LYS A 168 3.17 5.07 23.54
C LYS A 168 1.69 4.75 23.71
N LYS A 169 1.06 4.21 22.66
CA LYS A 169 -0.36 3.79 22.69
C LYS A 169 -0.59 2.63 23.67
N ALA A 170 0.35 1.68 23.74
CA ALA A 170 0.30 0.59 24.71
C ALA A 170 0.47 1.09 26.15
N ALA A 171 1.43 1.98 26.41
CA ALA A 171 1.66 2.57 27.73
C ALA A 171 0.44 3.35 28.25
N LEU A 172 -0.23 4.11 27.38
CA LEU A 172 -1.46 4.84 27.74
C LEU A 172 -2.64 3.91 28.07
N ARG A 173 -2.68 2.69 27.50
CA ARG A 173 -3.72 1.70 27.81
C ARG A 173 -3.44 0.93 29.10
N GLY A 174 -2.17 0.72 29.45
CA GLY A 174 -1.77 0.02 30.68
C GLY A 174 -1.86 0.84 31.97
N GLY A 175 -2.01 2.16 31.88
CA GLY A 175 -2.10 3.06 33.04
C GLY A 175 -3.49 3.27 33.64
N ALA A 176 -4.53 2.64 33.09
CA ALA A 176 -5.93 2.80 33.53
C ALA A 176 -6.44 1.64 34.39
N THR A 177 -5.56 0.79 34.93
CA THR A 177 -5.95 -0.10 36.03
C THR A 177 -5.76 0.64 37.35
N ASP A 178 -6.85 1.24 37.79
CA ASP A 178 -7.08 1.73 39.14
C ASP A 178 -6.59 0.69 40.15
N THR A 179 -5.45 0.97 40.76
CA THR A 179 -5.18 0.50 42.12
C THR A 179 -5.80 1.55 43.03
N GLU A 180 -7.12 1.43 43.22
CA GLU A 180 -7.83 2.10 44.30
C GLU A 180 -7.23 1.59 45.63
N PRO A 181 -6.62 2.44 46.48
CA PRO A 181 -6.16 2.01 47.79
C PRO A 181 -7.37 1.81 48.69
N ALA A 182 -7.90 0.59 48.72
CA ALA A 182 -8.99 0.20 49.60
C ALA A 182 -8.55 0.30 51.07
N LEU A 183 -9.01 1.37 51.74
CA LEU A 183 -9.04 1.46 53.19
C LEU A 183 -9.94 0.34 53.74
N SER A 184 -9.32 -0.52 54.54
CA SER A 184 -9.88 -1.36 55.59
C SER A 184 -11.35 -1.13 55.99
N LYS A 185 -12.16 -2.19 55.94
CA LYS A 185 -13.12 -2.52 57.00
C LYS A 185 -13.47 -4.01 56.97
N SER A 186 -13.03 -4.70 58.02
CA SER A 186 -13.41 -6.07 58.36
C SER A 186 -14.92 -6.25 58.41
N LYS A 187 -15.45 -7.27 57.74
CA LYS A 187 -16.69 -7.92 58.18
C LYS A 187 -16.60 -9.43 57.99
N LYS A 188 -16.67 -10.07 59.16
CA LYS A 188 -16.75 -11.50 59.48
C LYS A 188 -18.11 -12.07 59.04
N VAL A 189 -18.19 -13.42 58.97
CA VAL A 189 -19.38 -14.32 58.78
C VAL A 189 -19.27 -15.05 57.42
N SER A 190 -18.93 -16.33 57.29
CA SER A 190 -19.35 -17.62 57.90
C SER A 190 -20.13 -18.48 56.88
N GLY A 191 -19.43 -19.47 56.32
CA GLY A 191 -19.84 -20.88 56.25
C GLY A 191 -21.03 -21.34 55.39
N ARG A 192 -20.73 -22.20 54.39
CA ARG A 192 -21.33 -23.52 54.04
C ARG A 192 -20.82 -23.90 52.64
N HIS A 193 -19.91 -24.85 52.45
CA HIS A 193 -20.08 -26.31 52.43
C HIS A 193 -21.23 -26.79 51.53
N SER A 194 -20.89 -27.24 50.32
CA SER A 194 -21.40 -28.49 49.74
C SER A 194 -20.46 -28.98 48.65
N GLN A 195 -20.43 -30.31 48.57
CA GLN A 195 -19.47 -31.22 47.98
C GLN A 195 -20.16 -31.99 46.85
N ASP A 196 -19.44 -32.35 45.79
CA ASP A 196 -19.57 -33.57 44.96
C ASP A 196 -18.76 -33.36 43.67
N GLN A 197 -17.58 -33.95 43.49
CA GLN A 197 -17.30 -35.34 43.10
C GLN A 197 -18.13 -35.83 41.90
N ASN A 198 -17.51 -35.91 40.70
CA ASN A 198 -17.42 -37.21 40.04
C ASN A 198 -16.28 -37.31 39.00
N THR A 199 -15.66 -38.48 39.01
CA THR A 199 -14.50 -38.98 38.28
C THR A 199 -14.91 -39.77 37.02
N ARG A 200 -14.30 -39.48 35.85
CA ARG A 200 -13.37 -40.36 35.08
C ARG A 200 -14.06 -41.45 34.18
N PRO A 201 -13.33 -42.26 33.37
CA PRO A 201 -13.17 -42.16 31.90
C PRO A 201 -13.68 -43.42 31.12
N THR A 202 -13.31 -43.57 29.83
CA THR A 202 -12.58 -44.72 29.21
C THR A 202 -13.03 -45.09 27.76
N THR A 203 -12.00 -45.32 26.90
CA THR A 203 -11.84 -46.34 25.82
C THR A 203 -12.46 -46.29 24.42
N LEU A 204 -11.51 -46.33 23.48
CA LEU A 204 -11.46 -47.03 22.18
C LEU A 204 -12.12 -48.43 22.16
N THR A 205 -12.81 -48.75 21.06
CA THR A 205 -12.88 -50.13 20.55
C THR A 205 -12.99 -50.13 19.01
N ALA A 206 -12.07 -50.85 18.37
CA ALA A 206 -12.13 -51.27 16.99
C ALA A 206 -13.12 -52.43 16.82
N ASN A 207 -13.72 -52.61 15.64
CA ASN A 207 -14.08 -53.95 15.18
C ASN A 207 -14.10 -54.09 13.65
N GLN A 208 -13.30 -55.05 13.22
CA GLN A 208 -13.37 -55.81 11.96
C GLN A 208 -14.73 -56.55 11.92
N THR A 209 -15.37 -56.86 10.80
CA THR A 209 -15.08 -57.95 9.83
C THR A 209 -16.33 -57.99 8.93
N SER A 210 -16.29 -58.11 7.60
CA SER A 210 -16.46 -59.39 6.89
C SER A 210 -16.41 -59.24 5.37
N ARG A 211 -15.76 -60.22 4.73
CA ARG A 211 -15.74 -60.58 3.28
C ARG A 211 -17.16 -60.97 2.80
N THR A 212 -17.56 -60.97 1.53
CA THR A 212 -17.07 -61.72 0.32
C THR A 212 -18.02 -61.38 -0.88
N PRO A 213 -17.92 -61.97 -2.11
CA PRO A 213 -17.08 -61.61 -3.26
C PRO A 213 -17.84 -61.18 -4.56
N ALA A 214 -17.03 -60.81 -5.57
CA ALA A 214 -17.23 -60.92 -7.02
C ALA A 214 -18.30 -60.05 -7.72
N THR A 215 -17.85 -59.18 -8.63
CA THR A 215 -18.00 -59.41 -10.10
C THR A 215 -17.22 -58.34 -10.88
N THR A 216 -16.46 -58.84 -11.83
CA THR A 216 -15.63 -58.18 -12.84
C THR A 216 -16.42 -57.23 -13.75
N ALA A 217 -16.02 -55.97 -13.83
CA ALA A 217 -16.06 -55.13 -15.05
C ALA A 217 -15.36 -53.79 -14.76
N HIS A 218 -14.19 -53.58 -15.35
CA HIS A 218 -13.48 -52.29 -15.31
C HIS A 218 -14.10 -51.34 -16.35
N PRO A 219 -14.62 -50.17 -15.97
CA PRO A 219 -14.67 -49.00 -16.85
C PRO A 219 -13.33 -48.25 -16.80
N PRO A 220 -12.96 -47.51 -17.86
CA PRO A 220 -11.70 -46.79 -17.91
C PRO A 220 -11.66 -45.70 -16.84
N THR A 221 -10.75 -45.86 -15.88
CA THR A 221 -10.38 -44.84 -14.91
C THR A 221 -9.83 -43.64 -15.66
N SER A 222 -10.70 -42.66 -15.88
CA SER A 222 -10.30 -41.32 -16.27
C SER A 222 -9.65 -40.72 -15.03
N ALA A 223 -8.31 -40.69 -15.02
CA ALA A 223 -7.56 -40.05 -13.96
C ALA A 223 -8.01 -38.58 -13.84
N PRO A 224 -8.33 -38.08 -12.63
CA PRO A 224 -8.60 -36.66 -12.45
C PRO A 224 -7.32 -35.91 -12.80
N SER A 225 -7.35 -35.22 -13.94
CA SER A 225 -6.38 -34.20 -14.28
C SER A 225 -6.52 -33.08 -13.25
N HIS A 226 -5.73 -33.16 -12.19
CA HIS A 226 -5.47 -32.03 -11.30
C HIS A 226 -4.70 -30.99 -12.12
N SER A 227 -5.43 -30.18 -12.88
CA SER A 227 -4.92 -28.95 -13.45
C SER A 227 -4.49 -28.08 -12.28
N THR A 228 -3.19 -28.07 -12.00
CA THR A 228 -2.55 -27.10 -11.13
C THR A 228 -2.80 -25.73 -11.74
N SER A 229 -3.81 -25.03 -11.22
CA SER A 229 -4.14 -23.69 -11.67
C SER A 229 -2.90 -22.82 -11.48
N ASN A 230 -2.41 -22.25 -12.58
CA ASN A 230 -1.29 -21.33 -12.52
C ASN A 230 -1.73 -20.15 -11.63
N PRO A 231 -1.05 -19.88 -10.49
CA PRO A 231 -1.42 -18.78 -9.60
C PRO A 231 -1.32 -17.40 -10.27
N ASP A 232 -0.63 -17.33 -11.41
CA ASP A 232 -0.55 -16.13 -12.27
C ASP A 232 -1.58 -16.10 -13.40
N SER A 233 -2.55 -17.02 -13.40
CA SER A 233 -3.65 -17.00 -14.37
C SER A 233 -4.62 -15.83 -14.13
N LEU A 234 -5.30 -15.42 -15.20
CA LEU A 234 -6.22 -14.28 -15.21
C LEU A 234 -7.31 -14.42 -14.17
N SER A 235 -7.95 -15.57 -14.23
CA SER A 235 -9.05 -15.95 -13.36
C SER A 235 -8.57 -15.95 -11.92
N ALA A 236 -7.36 -16.43 -11.62
CA ALA A 236 -6.82 -16.41 -10.26
C ALA A 236 -6.57 -14.99 -9.73
N ARG A 237 -6.02 -14.09 -10.57
CA ARG A 237 -5.73 -12.70 -10.19
C ARG A 237 -6.99 -11.85 -10.06
N GLN A 238 -7.92 -12.00 -11.00
CA GLN A 238 -9.24 -11.38 -10.90
C GLN A 238 -10.00 -11.88 -9.68
N ALA A 239 -10.03 -13.21 -9.46
CA ALA A 239 -10.64 -13.80 -8.28
C ALA A 239 -10.00 -13.32 -6.98
N LYS A 240 -8.67 -13.13 -6.94
CA LYS A 240 -7.97 -12.60 -5.76
C LYS A 240 -8.35 -11.14 -5.48
N LEU A 241 -8.34 -10.29 -6.50
CA LEU A 241 -8.75 -8.88 -6.34
C LEU A 241 -10.22 -8.79 -5.92
N ALA A 242 -11.09 -9.54 -6.61
CA ALA A 242 -12.50 -9.72 -6.31
C ALA A 242 -12.76 -10.17 -4.87
N ASP A 243 -12.08 -11.22 -4.43
CA ASP A 243 -12.14 -11.75 -3.07
C ASP A 243 -11.67 -10.72 -2.04
N THR A 244 -10.58 -10.00 -2.30
CA THR A 244 -10.06 -8.97 -1.39
C THR A 244 -11.04 -7.80 -1.25
N LEU A 245 -11.63 -7.35 -2.36
CA LEU A 245 -12.66 -6.32 -2.34
C LEU A 245 -13.92 -6.78 -1.60
N THR A 246 -14.34 -8.02 -1.84
CA THR A 246 -15.52 -8.62 -1.21
C THR A 246 -15.33 -8.72 0.29
N LYS A 247 -14.18 -9.22 0.75
CA LYS A 247 -13.83 -9.28 2.18
C LYS A 247 -13.82 -7.90 2.82
N TYR A 248 -13.25 -6.90 2.15
CA TYR A 248 -13.24 -5.53 2.66
C TYR A 248 -14.66 -4.97 2.86
N ILE A 249 -15.57 -5.27 1.94
CA ILE A 249 -16.91 -4.68 1.89
C ILE A 249 -17.90 -5.45 2.80
N TYR A 250 -18.03 -6.76 2.59
CA TYR A 250 -19.13 -7.56 3.17
C TYR A 250 -18.76 -8.30 4.44
N GLU A 251 -17.48 -8.35 4.79
CA GLU A 251 -17.05 -8.97 6.03
C GLU A 251 -16.52 -7.91 7.01
N PRO A 252 -17.35 -6.99 7.54
CA PRO A 252 -16.93 -6.07 8.60
C PRO A 252 -16.27 -6.76 9.79
N GLN A 253 -16.64 -8.04 10.01
CA GLN A 253 -16.14 -8.93 11.05
C GLN A 253 -14.69 -9.37 10.79
N THR A 254 -14.23 -9.48 9.54
CA THR A 254 -12.83 -9.87 9.23
C THR A 254 -11.85 -8.73 9.39
N HIS A 255 -12.34 -7.50 9.49
CA HIS A 255 -11.53 -6.32 9.81
C HIS A 255 -12.08 -5.61 11.06
N PRO A 256 -11.97 -6.25 12.24
CA PRO A 256 -12.61 -5.79 13.48
C PRO A 256 -12.03 -4.48 13.98
N ASN A 257 -10.84 -4.10 13.51
CA ASN A 257 -10.22 -2.83 13.85
C ASN A 257 -9.88 -2.02 12.59
N LEU A 258 -9.74 -0.72 12.81
CA LEU A 258 -9.50 0.26 11.75
C LEU A 258 -8.12 0.06 11.06
N HIS A 259 -7.17 -0.58 11.73
CA HIS A 259 -5.87 -0.91 11.15
C HIS A 259 -5.99 -1.97 10.05
N ASP A 260 -6.79 -3.00 10.30
CA ASP A 260 -7.02 -4.10 9.35
C ASP A 260 -7.75 -3.59 8.10
N LYS A 261 -8.70 -2.66 8.27
CA LYS A 261 -9.36 -1.98 7.14
C LYS A 261 -8.37 -1.19 6.27
N PHE A 262 -7.44 -0.46 6.88
CA PHE A 262 -6.37 0.21 6.14
C PHE A 262 -5.42 -0.77 5.43
N ALA A 263 -5.13 -1.91 6.06
CA ALA A 263 -4.30 -2.96 5.45
C ALA A 263 -5.01 -3.54 4.22
N ALA A 264 -6.29 -3.88 4.32
CA ALA A 264 -7.09 -4.37 3.20
C ALA A 264 -7.13 -3.38 2.01
N LEU A 265 -7.42 -2.09 2.26
CA LEU A 265 -7.37 -1.06 1.20
C LEU A 265 -5.99 -0.91 0.56
N LYS A 266 -4.93 -1.18 1.31
CA LYS A 266 -3.56 -1.17 0.79
C LYS A 266 -3.31 -2.41 -0.06
N ASP A 267 -3.77 -3.58 0.36
CA ASP A 267 -3.60 -4.83 -0.36
C ASP A 267 -4.36 -4.82 -1.69
N ILE A 268 -5.59 -4.28 -1.72
CA ILE A 268 -6.35 -4.04 -2.95
C ILE A 268 -5.55 -3.16 -3.93
N TYR A 269 -5.01 -2.04 -3.43
CA TYR A 269 -4.21 -1.13 -4.26
C TYR A 269 -2.93 -1.78 -4.77
N LEU A 270 -2.25 -2.56 -3.92
CA LEU A 270 -1.02 -3.24 -4.31
C LEU A 270 -1.29 -4.34 -5.34
N GLU A 271 -2.35 -5.13 -5.19
CA GLU A 271 -2.73 -6.12 -6.21
C GLU A 271 -3.01 -5.43 -7.55
N TRP A 272 -3.81 -4.35 -7.53
CA TRP A 272 -4.11 -3.58 -8.73
C TRP A 272 -2.85 -2.99 -9.38
N ALA A 273 -2.01 -2.29 -8.61
CA ALA A 273 -0.84 -1.60 -9.12
C ALA A 273 0.27 -2.56 -9.59
N ASN A 274 0.53 -3.63 -8.83
CA ASN A 274 1.58 -4.60 -9.18
C ASN A 274 1.22 -5.41 -10.43
N HIS A 275 -0.07 -5.53 -10.74
CA HIS A 275 -0.57 -6.25 -11.90
C HIS A 275 -1.20 -5.31 -12.95
N ALA A 276 -0.84 -4.03 -12.95
CA ALA A 276 -1.37 -3.02 -13.88
C ALA A 276 -1.21 -3.40 -15.36
N VAL A 277 -0.03 -3.91 -15.76
CA VAL A 277 0.23 -4.38 -17.14
C VAL A 277 -0.74 -5.50 -17.52
N TYR A 278 -1.03 -6.36 -16.55
CA TYR A 278 -1.91 -7.49 -16.73
C TYR A 278 -3.35 -7.05 -16.96
N TYR A 279 -3.90 -6.24 -16.02
CA TYR A 279 -5.24 -5.69 -16.13
C TYR A 279 -5.43 -4.86 -17.40
N ARG A 280 -4.42 -4.08 -17.80
CA ARG A 280 -4.46 -3.31 -19.04
C ARG A 280 -4.60 -4.18 -20.28
N THR A 281 -3.93 -5.32 -20.30
CA THR A 281 -3.99 -6.26 -21.43
C THR A 281 -5.36 -6.91 -21.55
N THR A 282 -6.06 -7.12 -20.44
CA THR A 282 -7.35 -7.82 -20.41
C THR A 282 -8.56 -6.91 -20.54
N MET A 283 -8.53 -5.77 -19.86
CA MET A 283 -9.63 -4.81 -19.86
C MET A 283 -9.57 -3.87 -21.07
N HIS A 284 -8.46 -3.87 -21.81
CA HIS A 284 -8.28 -3.09 -23.03
C HIS A 284 -8.66 -1.61 -22.84
N ALA A 285 -9.66 -1.14 -23.58
CA ALA A 285 -10.13 0.25 -23.54
C ALA A 285 -10.67 0.65 -22.15
N ASP A 286 -11.22 -0.30 -21.40
CA ASP A 286 -11.84 -0.05 -20.11
C ASP A 286 -10.84 0.17 -18.98
N TYR A 287 -9.57 -0.24 -19.17
CA TYR A 287 -8.57 -0.21 -18.11
C TYR A 287 -8.37 1.18 -17.51
N ASN A 288 -8.29 2.22 -18.35
CA ASN A 288 -8.02 3.57 -17.85
C ASN A 288 -9.20 4.11 -17.04
N THR A 289 -10.43 3.84 -17.51
CA THR A 289 -11.66 4.17 -16.78
C THR A 289 -11.68 3.42 -15.44
N PHE A 290 -11.34 2.13 -15.46
CA PHE A 290 -11.26 1.32 -14.25
C PHE A 290 -10.22 1.84 -13.26
N ASP A 291 -9.01 2.11 -13.72
CA ASP A 291 -7.91 2.59 -12.90
C ASP A 291 -8.27 3.91 -12.21
N ALA A 292 -8.88 4.84 -12.95
CA ALA A 292 -9.32 6.13 -12.41
C ALA A 292 -10.39 5.96 -11.33
N VAL A 293 -11.44 5.18 -11.64
CA VAL A 293 -12.55 4.92 -10.71
C VAL A 293 -12.07 4.13 -9.49
N LEU A 294 -11.35 3.02 -9.63
CA LEU A 294 -10.87 2.28 -8.47
C LEU A 294 -9.93 3.13 -7.59
N THR A 295 -9.04 3.91 -8.19
CA THR A 295 -8.09 4.74 -7.45
C THR A 295 -8.80 5.80 -6.62
N ALA A 296 -9.73 6.55 -7.21
CA ALA A 296 -10.43 7.58 -6.48
C ALA A 296 -11.35 6.96 -5.40
N TRP A 297 -11.87 5.75 -5.59
CA TRP A 297 -12.72 5.06 -4.61
C TRP A 297 -11.88 4.68 -3.40
N LEU A 298 -10.71 4.08 -3.63
CA LEU A 298 -9.77 3.72 -2.59
C LEU A 298 -9.34 4.95 -1.78
N ASP A 299 -9.14 6.09 -2.42
CA ASP A 299 -8.75 7.32 -1.73
C ASP A 299 -9.90 7.93 -0.90
N ILE A 300 -11.15 7.88 -1.40
CA ILE A 300 -12.34 8.25 -0.62
C ILE A 300 -12.45 7.32 0.60
N GLN A 301 -12.34 6.00 0.42
CA GLN A 301 -12.39 5.02 1.51
C GLN A 301 -11.31 5.26 2.57
N ARG A 302 -10.07 5.51 2.16
CA ARG A 302 -8.96 5.83 3.08
C ARG A 302 -9.24 7.11 3.87
N THR A 303 -9.80 8.11 3.21
CA THR A 303 -10.11 9.39 3.86
C THR A 303 -11.28 9.23 4.83
N LEU A 304 -12.31 8.45 4.49
CA LEU A 304 -13.41 8.08 5.39
C LEU A 304 -12.93 7.31 6.62
N LEU A 305 -12.03 6.34 6.44
CA LEU A 305 -11.43 5.60 7.57
C LEU A 305 -10.58 6.52 8.45
N ALA A 306 -9.82 7.44 7.85
CA ALA A 306 -9.05 8.43 8.60
C ALA A 306 -9.99 9.33 9.41
N TRP A 307 -11.07 9.81 8.79
CA TRP A 307 -12.10 10.62 9.45
C TRP A 307 -12.77 9.87 10.61
N SER A 308 -13.08 8.58 10.41
CA SER A 308 -13.71 7.72 11.41
C SER A 308 -12.77 7.30 12.55
N HIS A 309 -11.49 7.69 12.52
CA HIS A 309 -10.53 7.23 13.53
C HIS A 309 -10.74 7.99 14.86
N PRO A 310 -10.96 7.31 16.00
CA PRO A 310 -11.39 7.93 17.28
C PRO A 310 -10.46 9.04 17.80
N ALA A 311 -9.16 9.00 17.45
CA ALA A 311 -8.22 10.06 17.83
C ALA A 311 -8.60 11.44 17.26
N HIS A 312 -9.40 11.52 16.19
CA HIS A 312 -9.85 12.79 15.61
C HIS A 312 -10.98 13.44 16.40
N ASP A 313 -11.69 12.71 17.26
CA ASP A 313 -12.69 13.30 18.17
C ASP A 313 -12.05 14.29 19.14
N THR A 314 -10.76 14.12 19.42
CA THR A 314 -9.97 15.04 20.28
C THR A 314 -9.31 16.19 19.50
N GLN A 315 -9.48 16.25 18.17
CA GLN A 315 -8.79 17.19 17.28
C GLN A 315 -9.74 17.71 16.19
N PRO A 316 -10.70 18.61 16.54
CA PRO A 316 -11.78 19.05 15.66
C PRO A 316 -11.26 19.64 14.35
N ASP A 317 -10.21 20.46 14.39
CA ASP A 317 -9.61 21.05 13.18
C ASP A 317 -9.19 20.00 12.13
N LYS A 318 -8.67 18.85 12.59
CA LYS A 318 -8.28 17.78 11.67
C LYS A 318 -9.50 17.08 11.08
N ARG A 319 -10.58 16.97 11.83
CA ARG A 319 -11.83 16.37 11.37
C ARG A 319 -12.46 17.25 10.29
N THR A 320 -12.55 18.56 10.52
CA THR A 320 -13.05 19.54 9.53
C THR A 320 -12.22 19.54 8.25
N VAL A 321 -10.88 19.45 8.35
CA VAL A 321 -10.01 19.33 7.16
C VAL A 321 -10.30 18.04 6.37
N LEU A 322 -10.55 16.93 7.06
CA LEU A 322 -10.90 15.66 6.41
C LEU A 322 -12.32 15.69 5.81
N GLU A 323 -13.28 16.35 6.45
CA GLU A 323 -14.64 16.55 5.93
C GLU A 323 -14.62 17.36 4.63
N LYS A 324 -13.95 18.51 4.65
CA LYS A 324 -13.78 19.33 3.45
C LYS A 324 -13.13 18.53 2.32
N LYS A 325 -12.05 17.80 2.63
CA LYS A 325 -11.37 16.96 1.65
C LYS A 325 -12.28 15.86 1.10
N LEU A 326 -13.07 15.21 1.96
CA LEU A 326 -14.05 14.19 1.54
C LEU A 326 -15.10 14.78 0.62
N SER A 327 -15.64 15.95 0.96
CA SER A 327 -16.60 16.66 0.12
C SER A 327 -16.01 16.99 -1.24
N GLU A 328 -14.80 17.57 -1.30
CA GLU A 328 -14.12 17.90 -2.55
C GLU A 328 -13.91 16.65 -3.43
N MET A 329 -13.39 15.57 -2.84
CA MET A 329 -13.16 14.30 -3.55
C MET A 329 -14.45 13.67 -4.04
N TYR A 330 -15.53 13.75 -3.25
CA TYR A 330 -16.82 13.18 -3.62
C TYR A 330 -17.53 13.98 -4.70
N THR A 331 -17.48 15.31 -4.61
CA THR A 331 -17.97 16.19 -5.68
C THR A 331 -17.22 15.96 -6.97
N GLU A 332 -15.88 15.87 -6.92
CA GLU A 332 -15.07 15.52 -8.09
C GLU A 332 -15.50 14.16 -8.66
N TRP A 333 -15.53 13.13 -7.81
CA TRP A 333 -15.98 11.79 -8.18
C TRP A 333 -17.34 11.79 -8.87
N THR A 334 -18.35 12.43 -8.31
CA THR A 334 -19.72 12.42 -8.85
C THR A 334 -19.90 13.31 -10.08
N SER A 335 -19.05 14.32 -10.25
CA SER A 335 -19.09 15.22 -11.41
C SER A 335 -18.49 14.63 -12.69
N VAL A 336 -17.64 13.59 -12.57
CA VAL A 336 -16.98 12.98 -13.72
C VAL A 336 -17.92 11.99 -14.39
N THR A 337 -18.14 12.18 -15.70
CA THR A 337 -18.79 11.20 -16.57
C THR A 337 -17.71 10.38 -17.27
N TYR A 338 -17.80 9.06 -17.17
CA TYR A 338 -16.94 8.14 -17.92
C TYR A 338 -17.72 7.53 -19.06
N TYR A 339 -16.99 7.07 -20.09
CA TYR A 339 -17.56 6.26 -21.15
C TYR A 339 -17.16 4.81 -20.91
N PHE A 340 -18.15 3.94 -20.79
CA PHE A 340 -17.97 2.49 -20.63
C PHE A 340 -18.88 1.78 -21.63
N ASP A 341 -18.30 0.97 -22.52
CA ASP A 341 -19.01 0.39 -23.68
C ASP A 341 -19.77 1.46 -24.50
N GLU A 342 -19.14 2.62 -24.72
CA GLU A 342 -19.70 3.79 -25.44
C GLU A 342 -20.87 4.51 -24.74
N GLU A 343 -21.33 4.02 -23.60
CA GLU A 343 -22.37 4.67 -22.79
C GLU A 343 -21.75 5.66 -21.79
N PRO A 344 -22.23 6.91 -21.73
CA PRO A 344 -21.85 7.84 -20.67
C PRO A 344 -22.48 7.38 -19.36
N MET A 345 -21.65 7.25 -18.33
CA MET A 345 -22.05 6.72 -17.03
C MET A 345 -21.43 7.55 -15.90
N ALA A 346 -22.15 7.64 -14.78
CA ALA A 346 -21.60 8.23 -13.57
C ALA A 346 -20.57 7.29 -12.93
N SER A 347 -19.58 7.85 -12.23
CA SER A 347 -18.50 7.11 -11.55
C SER A 347 -18.98 5.95 -10.68
N GLY A 348 -20.12 6.11 -9.98
CA GLY A 348 -20.73 5.05 -9.18
C GLY A 348 -21.25 3.90 -10.02
N GLU A 349 -21.92 4.18 -11.14
CA GLU A 349 -22.45 3.16 -12.05
C GLU A 349 -21.32 2.40 -12.77
N VAL A 350 -20.27 3.14 -13.14
CA VAL A 350 -19.04 2.59 -13.70
C VAL A 350 -18.42 1.64 -12.68
N ALA A 351 -18.25 2.07 -11.43
CA ALA A 351 -17.77 1.20 -10.36
C ALA A 351 -18.61 -0.07 -10.26
N VAL A 352 -19.95 0.03 -10.18
CA VAL A 352 -20.85 -1.13 -10.17
C VAL A 352 -20.52 -2.08 -11.34
N ARG A 353 -20.69 -1.62 -12.59
CA ARG A 353 -20.53 -2.47 -13.79
C ARG A 353 -19.16 -3.13 -13.84
N LEU A 354 -18.13 -2.37 -13.49
CA LEU A 354 -16.76 -2.82 -13.43
C LEU A 354 -16.55 -3.94 -12.40
N PHE A 355 -17.11 -3.80 -11.20
CA PHE A 355 -17.08 -4.86 -10.20
C PHE A 355 -17.92 -6.06 -10.65
N LYS A 356 -19.09 -5.87 -11.26
CA LYS A 356 -19.89 -6.98 -11.84
C LYS A 356 -19.06 -7.79 -12.85
N ARG A 357 -18.32 -7.11 -13.72
CA ARG A 357 -17.46 -7.72 -14.75
C ARG A 357 -16.28 -8.48 -14.16
N MET A 358 -15.68 -7.99 -13.06
CA MET A 358 -14.58 -8.69 -12.38
C MET A 358 -15.02 -9.87 -11.51
N MET A 359 -16.17 -9.74 -10.84
CA MET A 359 -16.66 -10.71 -9.86
C MET A 359 -17.39 -11.89 -10.48
N GLY A 360 -17.91 -11.74 -11.71
CA GLY A 360 -18.74 -12.73 -12.38
C GLY A 360 -20.15 -12.78 -11.78
N GLY A 361 -21.10 -12.13 -12.45
CA GLY A 361 -22.55 -12.42 -12.43
C GLY A 361 -23.29 -12.39 -11.09
N GLU A 362 -23.07 -13.37 -10.22
CA GLU A 362 -23.89 -13.58 -9.00
C GLU A 362 -23.45 -12.70 -7.83
N ALA A 363 -22.14 -12.45 -7.65
CA ALA A 363 -21.64 -11.56 -6.60
C ALA A 363 -21.88 -10.05 -6.90
N ALA A 364 -22.40 -9.76 -8.10
CA ALA A 364 -22.64 -8.42 -8.61
C ALA A 364 -23.83 -7.69 -7.96
N GLY A 365 -24.88 -8.43 -7.56
CA GLY A 365 -26.09 -7.83 -6.99
C GLY A 365 -25.89 -7.20 -5.61
N LEU A 366 -24.96 -7.75 -4.83
CA LEU A 366 -24.62 -7.25 -3.49
C LEU A 366 -23.95 -5.86 -3.53
N TRP A 367 -23.26 -5.54 -4.64
CA TRP A 367 -22.48 -4.29 -4.79
C TRP A 367 -23.32 -3.06 -5.10
N GLU A 368 -24.49 -3.23 -5.70
CA GLU A 368 -25.42 -2.12 -5.92
C GLU A 368 -25.94 -1.56 -4.58
N GLU A 369 -26.17 -2.44 -3.60
CA GLU A 369 -26.58 -2.00 -2.26
C GLU A 369 -25.48 -1.21 -1.55
N ASP A 370 -24.22 -1.66 -1.64
CA ASP A 370 -23.11 -1.04 -0.91
C ASP A 370 -22.51 0.22 -1.56
N LEU A 371 -22.60 0.37 -2.88
CA LEU A 371 -22.32 1.69 -3.48
C LEU A 371 -23.40 2.71 -3.07
N GLY A 372 -24.65 2.27 -2.90
CA GLY A 372 -25.67 3.07 -2.23
C GLY A 372 -25.39 3.32 -0.74
N VAL A 373 -24.69 2.43 -0.03
CA VAL A 373 -24.21 2.67 1.35
C VAL A 373 -23.03 3.66 1.37
N LEU A 374 -22.12 3.61 0.40
CA LEU A 374 -21.04 4.58 0.27
C LEU A 374 -21.58 5.98 0.04
N ASP A 375 -22.52 6.11 -0.90
CA ASP A 375 -23.23 7.35 -1.20
C ASP A 375 -23.84 7.92 0.08
N ARG A 376 -24.65 7.10 0.78
CA ARG A 376 -25.26 7.48 2.06
C ARG A 376 -24.24 7.83 3.16
N ARG A 377 -23.09 7.13 3.25
CA ARG A 377 -22.08 7.40 4.28
C ARG A 377 -21.33 8.69 4.03
N VAL A 378 -21.00 8.99 2.77
CA VAL A 378 -20.37 10.26 2.41
C VAL A 378 -21.36 11.40 2.57
N GLU A 379 -22.61 11.20 2.16
CA GLU A 379 -23.70 12.14 2.43
C GLU A 379 -23.84 12.39 3.94
N ILE A 380 -23.93 11.37 4.80
CA ILE A 380 -24.01 11.58 6.25
C ILE A 380 -22.86 12.45 6.76
N VAL A 381 -21.63 12.24 6.29
CA VAL A 381 -20.47 13.07 6.68
C VAL A 381 -20.61 14.51 6.18
N ILE A 382 -21.03 14.69 4.92
CA ILE A 382 -21.22 16.01 4.33
C ILE A 382 -22.37 16.75 5.03
N TRP A 383 -23.56 16.15 5.11
CA TRP A 383 -24.75 16.76 5.68
C TRP A 383 -24.63 17.03 7.18
N SER A 384 -23.99 16.14 7.95
CA SER A 384 -23.74 16.37 9.38
C SER A 384 -22.81 17.54 9.67
N SER A 385 -22.04 18.03 8.68
CA SER A 385 -21.22 19.23 8.82
C SER A 385 -22.00 20.53 8.57
N TRP A 386 -23.17 20.48 7.91
CA TRP A 386 -23.98 21.66 7.57
C TRP A 386 -24.96 22.04 8.68
N ASP A 387 -25.36 21.09 9.53
CA ASP A 387 -26.30 21.33 10.64
C ASP A 387 -25.68 22.09 11.86
N TRP A 388 -24.37 22.36 11.86
CA TRP A 388 -23.70 23.07 12.97
C TRP A 388 -23.50 24.57 12.76
N ASP A 389 -23.74 25.08 11.56
CA ASP A 389 -23.57 26.51 11.21
C ASP A 389 -24.91 27.30 11.24
N GLY A 390 -25.97 26.73 11.85
CA GLY A 390 -27.31 27.30 11.97
C GLY A 390 -27.62 27.99 13.30
#